data_AF-A0AAN9G9N9-F1
#
_entry.id   AF-A0AAN9G9N9-F1
#
_cell.length_a   1.000
_cell.length_b   1.000
_cell.length_c   1.000
_cell.angle_alpha   90.00
_cell.angle_beta   90.00
_cell.angle_gamma   90.00
#
_symmetry.space_group_name_H-M   'P 1'
#
loop_
_entity.id
_entity.type
_entity.pdbx_description
1 polymer ?
#
loop_
_entity_poly.entity_id
_entity_poly.type
_entity_poly.pdbx_seq_one_letter_code
_entity_poly.pdbx_strand_id
1 'polypeptide(L)'
;MYTTTLGRLPQPHNSTSYKEAKTLLQRKKKENWKKRNGDYNPQEDPINKLDRRSQTTIFRLRTGHCGLKKHLKRLGLADDAHCECGSEEQTPEHILQNCPHLETIRQKFWQEETSVGAKLWGPADELRKTADFLAATGLRI
;
A
#
# COMPACT_ATOMS: atom_id res chain seq x y z
N MET A 1 -6.78 -37.77 45.49
CA MET A 1 -7.68 -37.37 44.38
C MET A 1 -8.01 -35.90 44.60
N TYR A 2 -7.44 -34.98 43.81
CA TYR A 2 -7.72 -33.55 43.94
C TYR A 2 -8.78 -33.17 42.91
N THR A 3 -9.97 -32.80 43.39
CA THR A 3 -11.06 -32.27 42.57
C THR A 3 -10.81 -30.80 42.31
N THR A 4 -10.25 -30.45 41.16
CA THR A 4 -10.19 -29.06 40.70
C THR A 4 -11.59 -28.67 40.22
N THR A 5 -12.37 -28.02 41.09
CA THR A 5 -13.61 -27.36 40.71
C THR A 5 -13.28 -26.22 39.75
N LEU A 6 -13.65 -26.38 38.48
CA LEU A 6 -13.69 -25.32 37.47
C LEU A 6 -14.82 -24.31 37.81
N GLY A 7 -14.66 -23.60 38.92
CA GLY A 7 -15.52 -22.48 39.28
C GLY A 7 -15.22 -21.29 38.37
N ARG A 8 -16.26 -20.57 37.90
CA ARG A 8 -16.08 -19.32 37.16
C ARG A 8 -15.21 -18.38 37.98
N LEU A 9 -14.08 -17.96 37.41
CA LEU A 9 -13.23 -16.96 38.03
C LEU A 9 -14.03 -15.66 38.21
N PRO A 10 -13.91 -14.97 39.36
CA PRO A 10 -14.57 -13.71 39.57
C PRO A 10 -14.09 -12.69 38.52
N GLN A 11 -15.03 -11.98 37.91
CA GLN A 11 -14.68 -10.92 36.96
C GLN A 11 -13.91 -9.83 37.73
N PRO A 12 -12.70 -9.44 37.27
CA PRO A 12 -11.95 -8.39 37.93
C PRO A 12 -12.76 -7.10 37.92
N HIS A 13 -12.86 -6.45 39.07
CA HIS A 13 -13.49 -5.15 39.19
C HIS A 13 -12.62 -4.11 38.45
N ASN A 14 -13.03 -3.75 37.25
CA ASN A 14 -12.37 -2.70 36.49
C ASN A 14 -12.96 -1.35 36.89
N SER A 15 -12.12 -0.40 37.32
CA SER A 15 -12.55 0.96 37.68
C SER A 15 -13.07 1.75 36.49
N THR A 16 -12.72 1.32 35.27
CA THR A 16 -13.07 2.00 34.03
C THR A 16 -14.17 1.23 33.31
N SER A 17 -15.25 1.95 32.97
CA SER A 17 -16.33 1.39 32.16
C SER A 17 -15.82 1.00 30.77
N TYR A 18 -16.43 -0.01 30.16
CA TYR A 18 -16.14 -0.37 28.77
C TYR A 18 -16.22 0.84 27.83
N LYS A 19 -17.22 1.71 28.03
CA LYS A 19 -17.40 2.93 27.20
C LYS A 19 -16.21 3.88 27.32
N GLU A 20 -15.68 4.04 28.52
CA GLU A 20 -14.52 4.89 28.80
C GLU A 20 -13.25 4.28 28.20
N ALA A 21 -13.01 2.99 28.44
CA ALA A 21 -11.87 2.27 27.87
C ALA A 21 -11.86 2.33 26.33
N LYS A 22 -13.01 2.12 25.71
CA LYS A 22 -13.18 2.24 24.25
C LYS A 22 -12.87 3.65 23.75
N THR A 23 -13.38 4.67 24.43
CA THR A 23 -13.13 6.08 24.08
C THR A 23 -11.65 6.41 24.16
N LEU A 24 -10.96 5.99 25.23
CA LEU A 24 -9.52 6.21 25.41
C LEU A 24 -8.71 5.54 24.29
N LEU A 25 -9.04 4.30 23.93
CA LEU A 25 -8.38 3.58 22.84
C LEU A 25 -8.61 4.27 21.49
N GLN A 26 -9.85 4.70 21.20
CA GLN A 26 -10.17 5.42 19.97
C GLN A 26 -9.43 6.75 19.87
N ARG A 27 -9.37 7.52 20.97
CA ARG A 27 -8.62 8.78 21.03
C ARG A 27 -7.12 8.55 20.79
N LYS A 28 -6.51 7.60 21.50
CA LYS A 28 -5.09 7.24 21.33
C LYS A 28 -4.79 6.78 19.91
N LYS A 29 -5.69 5.99 19.30
CA LYS A 29 -5.58 5.58 17.90
C LYS A 29 -5.59 6.79 16.96
N LYS A 30 -6.50 7.74 17.15
CA LYS A 30 -6.60 8.96 16.33
C LYS A 30 -5.35 9.84 16.48
N GLU A 31 -4.86 10.04 17.69
CA GLU A 31 -3.64 10.80 17.98
C GLU A 31 -2.41 10.17 17.31
N ASN A 32 -2.23 8.85 17.47
CA ASN A 32 -1.14 8.12 16.83
C ASN A 32 -1.21 8.19 15.30
N TRP A 33 -2.42 8.13 14.74
CA TRP A 33 -2.62 8.27 13.31
C TRP A 33 -2.23 9.67 12.83
N LYS A 34 -2.65 10.73 13.53
CA LYS A 34 -2.31 12.12 13.19
C LYS A 34 -0.79 12.36 13.29
N LYS A 35 -0.14 11.84 14.34
CA LYS A 35 1.33 11.92 14.48
C LYS A 35 2.07 11.25 13.32
N ARG A 36 1.56 10.13 12.82
CA ARG A 36 2.21 9.36 11.75
C ARG A 36 1.95 9.91 10.35
N ASN A 37 0.76 10.46 10.09
CA ASN A 37 0.31 10.84 8.74
C ASN A 37 0.17 12.36 8.57
N GLY A 38 0.46 13.14 9.60
CA GLY A 38 0.34 14.61 9.58
C GLY A 38 -1.10 15.04 9.28
N ASP A 39 -1.22 15.96 8.32
CA ASP A 39 -2.49 16.53 7.86
C ASP A 39 -3.06 15.80 6.64
N TYR A 40 -2.59 14.58 6.33
CA TYR A 40 -3.17 13.77 5.27
C TYR A 40 -4.68 13.59 5.48
N ASN A 41 -5.48 13.88 4.45
CA ASN A 41 -6.91 13.62 4.44
C ASN A 41 -7.25 12.58 3.36
N PRO A 42 -7.67 11.35 3.72
CA PRO A 42 -8.00 10.31 2.75
C PRO A 42 -9.11 10.71 1.76
N GLN A 43 -10.02 11.62 2.13
CA GLN A 43 -11.10 12.08 1.24
C GLN A 43 -10.58 12.97 0.11
N GLU A 44 -9.48 13.70 0.36
CA GLU A 44 -8.87 14.63 -0.58
C GLU A 44 -7.79 13.97 -1.44
N ASP A 45 -7.46 12.70 -1.18
CA ASP A 45 -6.45 11.98 -1.94
C ASP A 45 -6.82 11.95 -3.43
N PRO A 46 -5.91 12.39 -4.33
CA PRO A 46 -6.18 12.42 -5.77
C PRO A 46 -6.60 11.08 -6.36
N ILE A 47 -6.26 9.96 -5.70
CA ILE A 47 -6.70 8.61 -6.11
C ILE A 47 -8.22 8.50 -6.20
N ASN A 48 -8.97 9.23 -5.38
CA ASN A 48 -10.44 9.17 -5.36
C ASN A 48 -11.09 9.74 -6.63
N LYS A 49 -10.33 10.48 -7.44
CA LYS A 49 -10.78 11.07 -8.72
C LYS A 49 -10.60 10.12 -9.92
N LEU A 50 -10.00 8.96 -9.72
CA LEU A 50 -9.74 7.95 -10.75
C LEU A 50 -10.92 6.98 -10.89
N ASP A 51 -10.98 6.25 -12.00
CA ASP A 51 -11.87 5.10 -12.14
C ASP A 51 -11.41 3.92 -11.25
N ARG A 52 -12.28 2.92 -11.07
CA ARG A 52 -12.03 1.79 -10.14
C ARG A 52 -10.78 0.98 -10.48
N ARG A 53 -10.46 0.81 -11.76
CA ARG A 53 -9.28 0.05 -12.18
C ARG A 53 -8.02 0.83 -11.82
N SER A 54 -7.97 2.10 -12.20
CA SER A 54 -6.82 2.97 -11.90
C SER A 54 -6.62 3.18 -10.41
N GLN A 55 -7.71 3.34 -9.63
CA GLN A 55 -7.66 3.35 -8.16
C GLN A 55 -6.99 2.10 -7.60
N THR A 56 -7.41 0.92 -8.07
CA THR A 56 -6.87 -0.36 -7.62
C THR A 56 -5.38 -0.47 -7.95
N THR A 57 -4.99 -0.11 -9.18
CA THR A 57 -3.60 -0.11 -9.62
C THR A 57 -2.74 0.76 -8.69
N ILE A 58 -3.11 2.03 -8.50
CA ILE A 58 -2.34 2.96 -7.67
C ILE A 58 -2.27 2.50 -6.21
N PHE A 59 -3.37 2.01 -5.65
CA PHE A 59 -3.40 1.48 -4.29
C PHE A 59 -2.44 0.29 -4.10
N ARG A 60 -2.43 -0.66 -5.05
CA ARG A 60 -1.54 -1.84 -5.01
C ARG A 60 -0.07 -1.44 -5.11
N LEU A 61 0.27 -0.45 -5.94
CA LEU A 61 1.63 0.08 -6.03
C LEU A 61 2.06 0.76 -4.73
N ARG A 62 1.24 1.69 -4.20
CA ARG A 62 1.52 2.43 -2.96
C ARG A 62 1.77 1.51 -1.77
N THR A 63 1.02 0.43 -1.68
CA THR A 63 1.11 -0.54 -0.58
C THR A 63 2.12 -1.66 -0.85
N GLY A 64 2.66 -1.76 -2.08
CA GLY A 64 3.47 -2.88 -2.54
C GLY A 64 2.73 -4.23 -2.54
N HIS A 65 1.40 -4.24 -2.42
CA HIS A 65 0.56 -5.43 -2.50
C HIS A 65 0.09 -5.65 -3.93
N CYS A 66 1.04 -6.02 -4.79
CA CYS A 66 0.85 -6.10 -6.24
C CYS A 66 1.37 -7.42 -6.81
N GLY A 67 1.03 -7.72 -8.05
CA GLY A 67 1.48 -8.92 -8.76
C GLY A 67 2.94 -8.92 -9.24
N LEU A 68 3.80 -8.01 -8.75
CA LEU A 68 5.22 -7.99 -9.11
C LEU A 68 6.02 -9.05 -8.36
N LYS A 69 7.09 -9.56 -8.97
CA LYS A 69 7.88 -10.70 -8.45
C LYS A 69 8.38 -10.51 -7.02
N LYS A 70 8.79 -9.30 -6.61
CA LYS A 70 9.17 -9.06 -5.20
C LYS A 70 8.04 -9.43 -4.22
N HIS A 71 6.82 -9.02 -4.53
CA HIS A 71 5.67 -9.34 -3.69
C HIS A 71 5.30 -10.82 -3.79
N LEU A 72 5.30 -11.39 -4.99
CA LEU A 72 5.00 -12.81 -5.20
C LEU A 72 6.01 -13.72 -4.48
N LYS A 73 7.30 -13.41 -4.52
CA LYS A 73 8.34 -14.13 -3.78
C LYS A 73 8.10 -14.07 -2.28
N ARG A 74 7.74 -12.89 -1.74
CA ARG A 74 7.37 -12.72 -0.32
C ARG A 74 6.18 -13.60 0.09
N LEU A 75 5.26 -13.86 -0.84
CA LEU A 75 4.12 -14.76 -0.62
C LEU A 75 4.44 -16.25 -0.87
N GLY A 76 5.64 -16.59 -1.35
CA GLY A 76 6.00 -17.96 -1.73
C GLY A 76 5.36 -18.42 -3.06
N LEU A 77 4.91 -17.48 -3.90
CA LEU A 77 4.26 -17.74 -5.20
C LEU A 77 5.21 -17.62 -6.40
N ALA A 78 6.43 -17.17 -6.18
CA ALA A 78 7.49 -17.10 -7.18
C ALA A 78 8.82 -17.57 -6.58
N ASP A 79 9.68 -18.15 -7.42
CA ASP A 79 10.99 -18.63 -7.00
C ASP A 79 12.02 -17.52 -6.89
N ASP A 80 11.88 -16.45 -7.68
CA ASP A 80 12.74 -15.28 -7.68
C ASP A 80 11.96 -13.97 -7.53
N ALA A 81 12.66 -12.94 -7.05
CA ALA A 81 12.16 -11.57 -6.99
C ALA A 81 12.65 -10.70 -8.15
N HIS A 82 13.56 -11.21 -8.99
CA HIS A 82 14.32 -10.41 -9.95
C HIS A 82 13.49 -10.04 -11.18
N CYS A 83 13.60 -8.80 -11.62
CA CYS A 83 13.05 -8.39 -12.90
C CYS A 83 13.73 -9.14 -14.04
N GLU A 84 12.99 -9.40 -15.11
CA GLU A 84 13.50 -10.02 -16.33
C GLU A 84 14.57 -9.17 -17.04
N CYS A 85 14.72 -7.90 -16.66
CA CYS A 85 15.81 -7.05 -17.13
C CYS A 85 17.17 -7.37 -16.49
N GLY A 86 17.21 -8.20 -15.43
CA GLY A 86 18.45 -8.71 -14.83
C GLY A 86 19.15 -7.82 -13.79
N SER A 87 18.67 -6.60 -13.52
CA SER A 87 19.39 -5.63 -12.66
C SER A 87 18.94 -5.62 -11.20
N GLU A 88 17.62 -5.64 -10.94
CA GLU A 88 17.07 -5.40 -9.61
C GLU A 88 15.86 -6.30 -9.32
N GLU A 89 15.43 -6.35 -8.06
CA GLU A 89 14.13 -6.90 -7.70
C GLU A 89 13.01 -6.14 -8.43
N GLN A 90 12.02 -6.87 -8.93
CA GLN A 90 10.87 -6.29 -9.59
C GLN A 90 9.96 -5.63 -8.56
N THR A 91 10.18 -4.33 -8.31
CA THR A 91 9.42 -3.49 -7.39
C THR A 91 8.63 -2.42 -8.14
N PRO A 92 7.62 -1.79 -7.52
CA PRO A 92 6.96 -0.63 -8.12
C PRO A 92 7.95 0.47 -8.50
N GLU A 93 8.93 0.76 -7.63
CA GLU A 93 9.96 1.77 -7.89
C GLU A 93 10.83 1.40 -9.10
N HIS A 94 11.31 0.16 -9.16
CA HIS A 94 12.09 -0.33 -10.30
C HIS A 94 11.28 -0.23 -11.61
N ILE A 95 10.05 -0.72 -11.62
CA ILE A 95 9.17 -0.67 -12.81
C ILE A 95 8.89 0.77 -13.25
N LEU A 96 8.68 1.69 -12.29
CA LEU A 96 8.34 3.08 -12.58
C LEU A 96 9.56 3.94 -12.95
N GLN A 97 10.77 3.61 -12.51
CA GLN A 97 11.97 4.44 -12.73
C GLN A 97 13.08 3.77 -13.55
N ASN A 98 13.49 2.56 -13.16
CA ASN A 98 14.83 2.06 -13.51
C ASN A 98 14.80 0.95 -14.56
N CYS A 99 13.67 0.27 -14.76
CA CYS A 99 13.60 -0.91 -15.60
C CYS A 99 13.93 -0.60 -17.06
N PRO A 100 15.08 -1.05 -17.61
CA PRO A 100 15.51 -0.66 -18.96
C PRO A 100 14.60 -1.23 -20.05
N HIS A 101 13.96 -2.38 -19.82
CA HIS A 101 12.97 -2.94 -20.75
C HIS A 101 11.73 -2.06 -20.91
N LEU A 102 11.45 -1.20 -19.93
CA LEU A 102 10.26 -0.33 -19.94
C LEU A 102 10.60 1.11 -20.33
N GLU A 103 11.86 1.41 -20.65
CA GLU A 103 12.31 2.78 -20.88
C GLU A 103 11.57 3.46 -22.03
N THR A 104 11.44 2.78 -23.18
CA THR A 104 10.71 3.31 -24.33
C THR A 104 9.24 3.54 -24.04
N ILE A 105 8.62 2.72 -23.18
CA ILE A 105 7.23 2.94 -22.77
C ILE A 105 7.17 4.12 -21.81
N ARG A 106 8.07 4.20 -20.83
CA ARG A 106 8.15 5.27 -19.83
C ARG A 106 8.26 6.65 -20.50
N GLN A 107 9.11 6.79 -21.49
CA GLN A 107 9.32 8.03 -22.25
C GLN A 107 8.07 8.50 -23.02
N LYS A 108 7.13 7.59 -23.35
CA LYS A 108 5.85 7.97 -23.96
C LYS A 108 4.90 8.64 -22.96
N PHE A 109 5.00 8.30 -21.68
CA PHE A 109 4.15 8.83 -20.62
C PHE A 109 4.78 10.01 -19.88
N TRP A 110 6.10 9.98 -19.68
CA TRP A 110 6.87 11.02 -19.02
C TRP A 110 8.07 11.40 -19.89
N GLN A 111 7.95 12.54 -20.58
CA GLN A 111 9.03 13.09 -21.40
C GLN A 111 10.13 13.76 -20.56
N GLU A 112 9.75 14.25 -19.37
CA GLU A 112 10.65 14.81 -18.38
C GLU A 112 10.78 13.87 -17.18
N GLU A 113 11.90 13.98 -16.47
CA GLU A 113 12.14 13.17 -15.28
C GLU A 113 11.06 13.45 -14.23
N THR A 114 10.35 12.39 -13.86
CA THR A 114 9.25 12.46 -12.88
C THR A 114 9.53 11.50 -11.74
N SER A 115 9.57 12.02 -10.51
CA SER A 115 9.89 11.24 -9.32
C SER A 115 8.83 10.16 -9.03
N VAL A 116 9.20 9.12 -8.26
CA VAL A 116 8.25 8.08 -7.85
C VAL A 116 7.14 8.69 -6.99
N GLY A 117 7.50 9.68 -6.17
CA GLY A 117 6.56 10.43 -5.35
C GLY A 117 5.47 11.09 -6.18
N ALA A 118 5.83 11.75 -7.28
CA ALA A 118 4.84 12.35 -8.19
C ALA A 118 3.98 11.28 -8.88
N LYS A 119 4.60 10.20 -9.38
CA LYS A 119 3.88 9.09 -10.05
C LYS A 119 2.86 8.40 -9.13
N LEU A 120 3.17 8.25 -7.83
CA LEU A 120 2.34 7.52 -6.89
C LEU A 120 1.45 8.42 -6.01
N TRP A 121 1.87 9.63 -5.67
CA TRP A 121 1.22 10.52 -4.70
C TRP A 121 0.92 11.92 -5.25
N GLY A 122 1.19 12.15 -6.53
CA GLY A 122 0.93 13.41 -7.20
C GLY A 122 -0.54 13.62 -7.55
N PRO A 123 -0.82 14.62 -8.41
CA PRO A 123 -2.18 14.96 -8.84
C PRO A 123 -2.82 13.84 -9.67
N ALA A 124 -4.14 13.91 -9.84
CA ALA A 124 -4.93 12.82 -10.42
C ALA A 124 -4.56 12.49 -11.89
N ASP A 125 -4.05 13.46 -12.64
CA ASP A 125 -3.50 13.27 -13.98
C ASP A 125 -2.22 12.43 -13.96
N GLU A 126 -1.29 12.67 -13.03
CA GLU A 126 -0.09 11.82 -12.84
C GLU A 126 -0.44 10.39 -12.41
N LEU A 127 -1.44 10.25 -11.53
CA LEU A 127 -1.92 8.92 -11.12
C LEU A 127 -2.55 8.16 -12.29
N ARG A 128 -3.30 8.86 -13.16
CA ARG A 128 -3.88 8.25 -14.36
C ARG A 128 -2.80 7.85 -15.37
N LYS A 129 -1.82 8.72 -15.63
CA LYS A 129 -0.64 8.37 -16.44
C LYS A 129 0.06 7.13 -15.92
N THR A 130 0.21 7.00 -14.60
CA THR A 130 0.83 5.82 -13.96
C THR A 130 0.03 4.55 -14.19
N ALA A 131 -1.30 4.62 -14.07
CA ALA A 131 -2.17 3.47 -14.34
C ALA A 131 -2.15 3.05 -15.82
N ASP A 132 -2.17 4.02 -16.73
CA ASP A 132 -2.13 3.80 -18.18
C ASP A 132 -0.77 3.24 -18.63
N PHE A 133 0.33 3.74 -18.06
CA PHE A 133 1.67 3.18 -18.24
C PHE A 133 1.69 1.69 -17.91
N LEU A 134 1.17 1.32 -16.73
CA LEU A 134 1.15 -0.09 -16.31
C LEU A 134 0.25 -0.94 -17.20
N ALA A 135 -0.89 -0.43 -17.65
CA ALA A 135 -1.72 -1.11 -18.62
C ALA A 135 -0.95 -1.37 -19.93
N ALA A 136 -0.15 -0.42 -20.40
CA ALA A 136 0.68 -0.55 -21.60
C ALA A 136 1.85 -1.54 -21.44
N THR A 137 2.37 -1.73 -20.21
CA THR A 137 3.43 -2.71 -19.95
C THR A 137 2.97 -4.17 -20.00
N GLY A 138 1.67 -4.42 -19.86
CA GLY A 138 1.12 -5.78 -19.71
C GLY A 138 1.43 -6.45 -18.36
N LEU A 139 2.10 -5.76 -17.44
CA LEU A 139 2.39 -6.28 -16.10
C LEU A 139 1.10 -6.41 -15.29
N ARG A 140 0.99 -7.51 -14.54
CA ARG A 140 -0.13 -7.73 -13.63
C ARG A 140 0.18 -7.08 -12.28
N ILE A 141 -0.58 -6.04 -11.95
CA ILE A 141 -0.50 -5.33 -10.67
C ILE A 141 -1.61 -5.79 -9.75
#